data_AF-A0A1L7WHK2-F1
#
_entry.id   AF-A0A1L7WHK2-F1
#
_cell.length_a   1.000
_cell.length_b   1.000
_cell.length_c   1.000
_cell.angle_alpha   90.00
_cell.angle_beta   90.00
_cell.angle_gamma   90.00
#
_symmetry.space_group_name_H-M   'P 1'
#
loop_
_entity.id
_entity.type
_entity.pdbx_description
1 polymer ?
#
loop_
_entity_poly.entity_id
_entity_poly.type
_entity_poly.pdbx_seq_one_letter_code
_entity_poly.pdbx_strand_id
1 'polypeptide(L)'
;MSSIQEEVESPDELSDNAQNELPENDLPKLYLISHAHSHHLNPPPQLRFDLRNLPNPPKRIRDHNTGTSKRLQEWMEADPAFLARRDEIREEITVAMEDLIAKHEKKEVLKVDPDEVPEAEKKEKLPYEQEEPAVNGDIQDIQEEEDEDESGYRRVYTEQDFSGLELRVGIVCAMGRHRSVAMVEELSRMSWTGWDIEVRHQDIAKKRNSEKKAGGKGSRGTRGSFASYSTNTDSE
;
A
#
# COMPACT_ATOMS: atom_id res chain seq x y z
N MET A 1 4.62 -77.40 27.30
CA MET A 1 5.69 -76.64 26.62
C MET A 1 5.03 -75.74 25.59
N SER A 2 4.18 -74.81 26.00
CA SER A 2 4.52 -73.43 26.40
C SER A 2 5.32 -72.71 25.32
N SER A 3 4.61 -72.08 24.38
CA SER A 3 5.15 -70.98 23.55
C SER A 3 4.30 -69.76 23.86
N ILE A 4 5.01 -68.75 24.35
CA ILE A 4 4.54 -67.49 24.89
C ILE A 4 4.11 -66.61 23.70
N GLN A 5 2.90 -66.07 23.78
CA GLN A 5 2.44 -64.98 22.94
C GLN A 5 3.08 -63.69 23.47
N GLU A 6 3.89 -63.04 22.66
CA GLU A 6 4.43 -61.72 22.94
C GLU A 6 3.56 -60.70 22.21
N GLU A 7 2.62 -60.11 22.95
CA GLU A 7 1.94 -58.88 22.57
C GLU A 7 2.91 -57.73 22.78
N VAL A 8 3.31 -57.06 21.70
CA VAL A 8 4.08 -55.81 21.79
C VAL A 8 3.11 -54.67 21.57
N GLU A 9 2.75 -54.06 22.70
CA GLU A 9 2.04 -52.80 22.85
C GLU A 9 2.63 -51.69 21.98
N SER A 10 1.73 -50.94 21.35
CA SER A 10 1.99 -49.70 20.64
C SER A 10 2.38 -48.57 21.61
N PRO A 11 3.52 -47.89 21.43
CA PRO A 11 3.84 -46.71 22.21
C PRO A 11 3.56 -45.41 21.42
N ASP A 12 2.89 -44.50 22.12
CA ASP A 12 2.94 -43.04 21.98
C ASP A 12 2.07 -42.37 20.93
N GLU A 13 0.77 -42.31 21.26
CA GLU A 13 -0.06 -41.13 21.02
C GLU A 13 0.58 -39.90 21.72
N LEU A 14 1.48 -39.22 21.01
CA LEU A 14 1.88 -37.86 21.38
C LEU A 14 0.72 -36.93 21.07
N SER A 15 0.12 -36.39 22.12
CA SER A 15 -0.96 -35.41 22.05
C SER A 15 -0.54 -34.19 21.20
N ASP A 16 -1.31 -33.91 20.16
CA ASP A 16 -1.23 -32.71 19.30
C ASP A 16 -1.55 -31.38 20.01
N ASN A 17 -1.46 -31.33 21.34
CA ASN A 17 -1.78 -30.17 22.17
C ASN A 17 -0.50 -29.44 22.60
N ALA A 18 0.06 -28.64 21.69
CA ALA A 18 0.81 -27.41 22.01
C ALA A 18 1.38 -26.76 20.73
N GLN A 19 0.58 -26.62 19.68
CA GLN A 19 0.79 -25.46 18.81
C GLN A 19 0.15 -24.29 19.53
N ASN A 20 0.92 -23.72 20.47
CA ASN A 20 0.73 -22.35 20.90
C ASN A 20 0.69 -21.50 19.63
N GLU A 21 -0.52 -21.18 19.18
CA GLU A 21 -0.80 -20.00 18.37
C GLU A 21 -0.27 -18.84 19.20
N LEU A 22 1.03 -18.52 19.01
CA LEU A 22 1.51 -17.20 19.34
C LEU A 22 0.53 -16.25 18.67
N PRO A 23 -0.06 -15.29 19.41
CA PRO A 23 -0.94 -14.32 18.79
C PRO A 23 -0.15 -13.76 17.60
N GLU A 24 -0.73 -13.89 16.39
CA GLU A 24 -0.24 -13.12 15.26
C GLU A 24 -0.29 -11.68 15.75
N ASN A 25 0.86 -11.14 16.16
CA ASN A 25 0.94 -9.75 16.57
C ASN A 25 0.38 -8.99 15.37
N ASP A 26 -0.81 -8.41 15.55
CA ASP A 26 -1.59 -7.79 14.48
C ASP A 26 -0.84 -6.52 14.06
N LEU A 27 0.15 -6.70 13.20
CA LEU A 27 0.94 -5.62 12.66
C LEU A 27 0.02 -4.70 11.85
N PRO A 28 0.30 -3.38 11.85
CA PRO A 28 -0.41 -2.46 11.00
C PRO A 28 -0.23 -2.86 9.52
N LYS A 29 -1.29 -2.68 8.71
CA LYS A 29 -1.34 -3.15 7.32
C LYS A 29 -1.11 -2.02 6.32
N LEU A 30 -0.15 -2.21 5.43
CA LEU A 30 0.14 -1.35 4.28
C LEU A 30 -0.42 -1.98 3.00
N TYR A 31 -1.47 -1.39 2.45
CA TYR A 31 -2.06 -1.81 1.17
C TYR A 31 -1.45 -1.04 0.00
N LEU A 32 -0.72 -1.71 -0.87
CA LEU A 32 -0.20 -1.14 -2.12
C LEU A 32 -1.09 -1.53 -3.29
N ILE A 33 -1.84 -0.57 -3.83
CA ILE A 33 -2.93 -0.82 -4.79
C ILE A 33 -2.64 -0.16 -6.14
N SER A 34 -2.38 -0.96 -7.16
CA SER A 34 -2.26 -0.46 -8.53
C SER A 34 -3.62 -0.46 -9.26
N HIS A 35 -3.92 0.63 -9.96
CA HIS A 35 -5.19 0.79 -10.68
C HIS A 35 -5.12 1.78 -11.85
N ALA A 36 -6.10 1.71 -12.74
CA ALA A 36 -6.28 2.65 -13.84
C ALA A 36 -6.82 4.00 -13.33
N HIS A 37 -6.45 5.08 -14.02
CA HIS A 37 -6.92 6.43 -13.72
C HIS A 37 -8.45 6.57 -13.79
N SER A 38 -9.09 5.78 -14.64
CA SER A 38 -10.54 5.76 -14.82
C SER A 38 -11.31 5.02 -13.71
N HIS A 39 -10.64 4.25 -12.85
CA HIS A 39 -11.29 3.49 -11.80
C HIS A 39 -11.11 4.19 -10.47
N HIS A 40 -12.19 4.37 -9.73
CA HIS A 40 -12.15 4.88 -8.36
C HIS A 40 -12.13 3.68 -7.40
N LEU A 41 -11.24 3.71 -6.42
CA LEU A 41 -11.14 2.66 -5.41
C LEU A 41 -12.19 2.91 -4.31
N ASN A 42 -12.80 1.84 -3.84
CA ASN A 42 -13.70 1.81 -2.69
C ASN A 42 -13.21 0.70 -1.74
N PRO A 43 -12.70 1.03 -0.53
CA PRO A 43 -12.51 2.38 0.01
C PRO A 43 -11.44 3.19 -0.77
N PRO A 44 -11.50 4.54 -0.72
CA PRO A 44 -10.49 5.39 -1.33
C PRO A 44 -9.15 5.22 -0.61
N PRO A 45 -8.01 5.37 -1.32
CA PRO A 45 -6.71 5.32 -0.69
C PRO A 45 -6.43 6.63 0.06
N GLN A 46 -5.70 6.56 1.17
CA GLN A 46 -5.22 7.72 1.91
C GLN A 46 -4.16 8.48 1.13
N LEU A 47 -3.29 7.77 0.40
CA LEU A 47 -2.28 8.34 -0.48
C LEU A 47 -2.54 7.95 -1.93
N ARG A 48 -2.38 8.89 -2.87
CA ARG A 48 -2.59 8.62 -4.30
C ARG A 48 -1.48 9.22 -5.16
N PHE A 49 -0.86 8.38 -5.98
CA PHE A 49 0.27 8.76 -6.82
C PHE A 49 -0.04 8.53 -8.30
N ASP A 50 0.12 9.56 -9.13
CA ASP A 50 -0.11 9.48 -10.58
C ASP A 50 1.20 9.33 -11.35
N LEU A 51 1.36 8.19 -12.04
CA LEU A 51 2.56 7.85 -12.81
C LEU A 51 2.41 8.12 -14.31
N ARG A 52 1.38 8.86 -14.74
CA ARG A 52 1.19 9.15 -16.17
C ARG A 52 2.30 10.01 -16.77
N ASN A 53 3.00 10.77 -15.94
CA ASN A 53 4.13 11.63 -16.33
C ASN A 53 5.43 10.84 -16.54
N LEU A 54 5.52 9.60 -16.06
CA LEU A 54 6.70 8.76 -16.24
C LEU A 54 6.82 8.19 -17.66
N PRO A 55 8.04 7.86 -18.13
CA PRO A 55 8.27 7.25 -19.43
C PRO A 55 7.36 6.05 -19.70
N ASN A 56 6.80 6.02 -20.90
CA ASN A 56 5.85 4.99 -21.31
C ASN A 56 6.62 3.82 -21.94
N PRO A 57 6.44 2.57 -21.47
CA PRO A 57 7.10 1.42 -22.07
C PRO A 57 6.83 1.31 -23.58
N PRO A 58 7.83 0.89 -24.38
CA PRO A 58 7.68 0.68 -25.82
C PRO A 58 6.49 -0.22 -26.12
N LYS A 59 5.77 0.07 -27.21
CA LYS A 59 4.55 -0.64 -27.60
C LYS A 59 4.73 -2.17 -27.60
N ARG A 60 5.85 -2.66 -28.15
CA ARG A 60 6.16 -4.10 -28.20
C ARG A 60 6.21 -4.75 -26.82
N ILE A 61 6.74 -4.06 -25.81
CA ILE A 61 6.77 -4.57 -24.43
C ILE A 61 5.36 -4.51 -23.86
N ARG A 62 4.67 -3.39 -24.03
CA ARG A 62 3.35 -3.10 -23.47
C ARG A 62 2.25 -4.07 -23.93
N ASP A 63 2.30 -4.51 -25.19
CA ASP A 63 1.27 -5.37 -25.76
C ASP A 63 1.35 -6.82 -25.23
N HIS A 64 2.53 -7.28 -24.82
CA HIS A 64 2.78 -8.66 -24.39
C HIS A 64 3.08 -8.82 -22.89
N ASN A 65 3.38 -7.73 -22.18
CA ASN A 65 3.80 -7.76 -20.79
C ASN A 65 2.93 -6.86 -19.92
N THR A 66 2.83 -7.21 -18.64
CA THR A 66 2.24 -6.40 -17.57
C THR A 66 3.34 -5.92 -16.64
N GLY A 67 3.00 -5.04 -15.69
CA GLY A 67 3.97 -4.55 -14.71
C GLY A 67 4.63 -5.64 -13.88
N THR A 68 3.98 -6.80 -13.72
CA THR A 68 4.53 -7.98 -13.02
C THR A 68 5.55 -8.77 -13.86
N SER A 69 5.65 -8.50 -15.16
CA SER A 69 6.54 -9.26 -16.05
C SER A 69 7.98 -8.76 -15.92
N LYS A 70 8.93 -9.67 -15.72
CA LYS A 70 10.37 -9.37 -15.60
C LYS A 70 10.89 -8.41 -16.69
N ARG A 71 10.54 -8.67 -17.95
CA ARG A 71 10.96 -7.83 -19.08
C ARG A 71 10.50 -6.37 -18.98
N LEU A 72 9.30 -6.15 -18.43
CA LEU A 72 8.78 -4.79 -18.26
C LEU A 72 9.43 -4.12 -17.04
N GLN A 73 9.64 -4.88 -15.95
CA GLN A 73 10.33 -4.39 -14.77
C GLN A 73 11.75 -3.93 -15.10
N GLU A 74 12.55 -4.75 -15.76
CA GLU A 74 13.91 -4.39 -16.20
C GLU A 74 13.95 -3.11 -17.04
N TRP A 75 12.92 -2.89 -17.88
CA TRP A 75 12.84 -1.67 -18.67
C TRP A 75 12.51 -0.43 -17.83
N MET A 76 11.64 -0.55 -16.84
CA MET A 76 11.29 0.54 -15.93
C MET A 76 12.46 0.85 -14.98
N GLU A 77 13.11 -0.18 -14.44
CA GLU A 77 14.28 -0.05 -13.54
C GLU A 77 15.49 0.58 -14.23
N ALA A 78 15.60 0.44 -15.56
CA ALA A 78 16.65 1.10 -16.34
C ALA A 78 16.46 2.62 -16.47
N ASP A 79 15.28 3.15 -16.15
CA ASP A 79 14.98 4.58 -16.24
C ASP A 79 15.19 5.29 -14.88
N PRO A 80 16.12 6.26 -14.78
CA PRO A 80 16.38 6.95 -13.53
C PRO A 80 15.18 7.77 -13.04
N ALA A 81 14.32 8.26 -13.92
CA ALA A 81 13.13 9.01 -13.52
C ALA A 81 12.11 8.12 -12.79
N PHE A 82 11.99 6.86 -13.19
CA PHE A 82 11.18 5.88 -12.48
C PHE A 82 11.74 5.58 -11.09
N LEU A 83 13.05 5.37 -10.97
CA LEU A 83 13.70 5.10 -9.67
C LEU A 83 13.60 6.30 -8.72
N ALA A 84 13.87 7.52 -9.20
CA ALA A 84 13.70 8.73 -8.40
C ALA A 84 12.26 8.85 -7.89
N ARG A 85 11.27 8.62 -8.77
CA ARG A 85 9.86 8.68 -8.37
C ARG A 85 9.47 7.59 -7.37
N ARG A 86 10.05 6.39 -7.48
CA ARG A 86 9.85 5.30 -6.54
C ARG A 86 10.35 5.68 -5.15
N ASP A 87 11.54 6.29 -5.08
CA ASP A 87 12.17 6.67 -3.82
C ASP A 87 11.41 7.83 -3.14
N GLU A 88 10.95 8.82 -3.92
CA GLU A 88 10.04 9.87 -3.44
C GLU A 88 8.76 9.28 -2.83
N ILE A 89 8.09 8.37 -3.56
CA ILE A 89 6.87 7.73 -3.09
C ILE A 89 7.13 6.94 -1.80
N ARG A 90 8.27 6.25 -1.71
CA ARG A 90 8.64 5.50 -0.53
C ARG A 90 8.72 6.41 0.69
N GLU A 91 9.42 7.53 0.56
CA GLU A 91 9.59 8.52 1.64
C GLU A 91 8.23 9.07 2.09
N GLU A 92 7.35 9.46 1.16
CA GLU A 92 6.01 9.94 1.48
C GLU A 92 5.17 8.89 2.23
N ILE A 93 5.28 7.61 1.86
CA ILE A 93 4.58 6.52 2.55
C ILE A 93 5.15 6.33 3.96
N THR A 94 6.48 6.35 4.14
CA THR A 94 7.12 6.20 5.46
C THR A 94 6.68 7.31 6.41
N VAL A 95 6.69 8.57 5.96
CA VAL A 95 6.19 9.70 6.77
C VAL A 95 4.73 9.49 7.17
N ALA A 96 3.88 9.03 6.25
CA ALA A 96 2.48 8.78 6.55
C ALA A 96 2.27 7.61 7.54
N MET A 97 3.14 6.60 7.53
CA MET A 97 3.12 5.48 8.48
C MET A 97 3.46 5.95 9.90
N GLU A 98 4.51 6.76 10.05
CA GLU A 98 4.91 7.35 11.33
C GLU A 98 3.80 8.25 11.89
N ASP A 99 3.22 9.09 11.05
CA ASP A 99 2.08 9.94 11.40
C ASP A 99 0.87 9.13 11.90
N LEU A 100 0.59 7.98 11.26
CA LEU A 100 -0.52 7.10 11.67
C LEU A 100 -0.26 6.46 13.03
N ILE A 101 0.96 6.00 13.28
CA ILE A 101 1.36 5.44 14.58
C ILE A 101 1.24 6.52 15.67
N ALA A 102 1.82 7.70 15.45
CA ALA A 102 1.77 8.79 16.43
C ALA A 102 0.33 9.27 16.73
N LYS A 103 -0.55 9.29 15.72
CA LYS A 103 -1.97 9.60 15.91
C LYS A 103 -2.68 8.51 16.71
N HIS A 104 -2.34 7.24 16.51
CA HIS A 104 -2.91 6.15 17.27
C HIS A 104 -2.50 6.21 18.74
N GLU A 105 -1.23 6.42 19.03
CA GLU A 105 -0.72 6.54 20.41
C GLU A 105 -1.40 7.67 21.18
N LYS A 106 -1.53 8.86 20.56
CA LYS A 106 -2.24 10.00 21.18
C LYS A 106 -3.70 9.67 21.49
N LYS A 107 -4.36 8.91 20.61
CA LYS A 107 -5.75 8.52 20.78
C LYS A 107 -5.92 7.51 21.92
N GLU A 108 -5.00 6.56 22.06
CA GLU A 108 -5.02 5.59 23.16
C GLU A 108 -4.78 6.26 24.53
N VAL A 109 -3.83 7.20 24.63
CA VAL A 109 -3.58 7.95 25.88
C VAL A 109 -4.83 8.70 26.36
N LEU A 110 -5.65 9.23 25.44
CA LEU A 110 -6.86 9.99 25.77
C LEU A 110 -8.07 9.11 26.14
N LYS A 111 -8.03 7.80 25.88
CA LYS A 111 -9.11 6.86 26.23
C LYS A 111 -8.93 6.22 27.60
N VAL A 112 -7.83 6.47 28.28
CA VAL A 112 -7.65 6.04 29.67
C VAL A 112 -8.63 6.86 30.52
N ASP A 113 -9.66 6.19 31.04
CA ASP A 113 -10.77 6.80 31.78
C ASP A 113 -10.27 7.70 32.93
N PRO A 114 -10.82 8.92 33.13
CA PRO A 114 -10.50 9.78 34.26
C PRO A 114 -11.08 9.31 35.62
N ASP A 115 -11.52 8.06 35.76
CA ASP A 115 -12.29 7.59 36.93
C ASP A 115 -11.42 7.13 38.13
N GLU A 116 -10.11 7.39 38.11
CA GLU A 116 -9.29 7.39 39.34
C GLU A 116 -8.69 8.76 39.61
N VAL A 117 -9.54 9.71 40.02
CA VAL A 117 -9.10 10.86 40.83
C VAL A 117 -9.55 10.64 42.27
N PRO A 118 -8.62 10.48 43.23
CA PRO A 118 -8.94 10.54 44.64
C PRO A 118 -9.49 11.94 44.98
N GLU A 119 -10.64 11.91 45.64
CA GLU A 119 -11.38 13.06 46.15
C GLU A 119 -10.55 13.85 47.19
N ALA A 120 -9.93 14.97 46.77
CA ALA A 120 -9.46 16.12 47.58
C ALA A 120 -8.61 17.02 46.64
N GLU A 121 -8.81 18.32 46.42
CA GLU A 121 -9.39 19.38 47.22
C GLU A 121 -9.97 20.47 46.30
N LYS A 122 -11.12 21.01 46.69
CA LYS A 122 -11.63 22.29 46.19
C LYS A 122 -10.97 23.43 46.97
N LYS A 123 -10.26 24.34 46.29
CA LYS A 123 -10.17 25.77 46.67
C LYS A 123 -10.07 26.60 45.39
N GLU A 124 -11.16 27.25 44.98
CA GLU A 124 -11.58 28.61 45.38
C GLU A 124 -11.03 29.65 44.40
N LYS A 125 -11.93 30.18 43.56
CA LYS A 125 -11.69 31.27 42.61
C LYS A 125 -11.49 32.58 43.35
N LEU A 126 -10.60 33.44 42.84
CA LEU A 126 -10.71 34.89 43.01
C LEU A 126 -10.52 35.60 41.65
N PRO A 127 -11.31 36.65 41.35
CA PRO A 127 -11.18 37.47 40.14
C PRO A 127 -10.44 38.78 40.44
N TYR A 128 -9.63 39.27 39.49
CA TYR A 128 -9.36 40.70 39.36
C TYR A 128 -8.96 41.08 37.93
N GLU A 129 -9.43 42.25 37.51
CA GLU A 129 -9.32 42.85 36.18
C GLU A 129 -7.98 43.56 35.94
N GLN A 130 -7.59 43.62 34.66
CA GLN A 130 -6.88 44.66 33.90
C GLN A 130 -5.76 45.49 34.54
N GLU A 131 -4.58 45.53 33.90
CA GLU A 131 -4.06 46.70 33.15
C GLU A 131 -2.69 46.38 32.51
N GLU A 132 -2.47 46.81 31.27
CA GLU A 132 -1.15 46.83 30.62
C GLU A 132 -0.26 47.95 31.18
N PRO A 133 1.07 47.87 31.03
CA PRO A 133 1.67 48.79 30.06
C PRO A 133 2.85 48.23 29.25
N ALA A 134 2.96 48.77 28.03
CA ALA A 134 4.10 48.64 27.14
C ALA A 134 5.41 49.20 27.73
N VAL A 135 6.51 48.45 27.60
CA VAL A 135 7.89 48.95 27.63
C VAL A 135 8.71 48.25 26.54
N ASN A 136 9.23 49.06 25.61
CA ASN A 136 10.28 48.69 24.67
C ASN A 136 11.64 48.66 25.39
N GLY A 137 12.51 47.70 25.06
CA GLY A 137 13.93 47.75 25.44
C GLY A 137 14.66 46.41 25.39
N ASP A 138 15.21 46.10 24.22
CA ASP A 138 16.46 45.38 23.93
C ASP A 138 17.32 44.77 25.07
N ILE A 139 17.70 43.50 24.83
CA ILE A 139 19.00 42.83 25.10
C ILE A 139 19.14 41.87 26.32
N GLN A 140 19.62 40.66 25.95
CA GLN A 140 20.51 39.69 26.63
C GLN A 140 19.93 38.40 27.24
N ASP A 141 20.50 37.29 26.74
CA ASP A 141 20.73 35.99 27.36
C ASP A 141 19.59 35.36 28.16
N ILE A 142 18.79 34.56 27.45
CA ILE A 142 17.96 33.54 28.06
C ILE A 142 18.76 32.23 28.02
N GLN A 143 19.12 31.79 29.21
CA GLN A 143 19.77 30.54 29.53
C GLN A 143 18.97 29.37 28.96
N GLU A 144 19.70 28.42 28.39
CA GLU A 144 19.22 27.08 28.08
C GLU A 144 18.75 26.44 29.39
N GLU A 145 17.43 26.42 29.63
CA GLU A 145 16.85 25.53 30.64
C GLU A 145 16.71 24.15 30.00
N GLU A 146 17.66 23.29 30.36
CA GLU A 146 17.55 21.85 30.21
C GLU A 146 16.41 21.37 31.12
N ASP A 147 15.22 21.20 30.54
CA ASP A 147 14.15 20.43 31.16
C ASP A 147 14.58 18.95 31.19
N GLU A 148 15.32 18.57 32.22
CA GLU A 148 15.48 17.19 32.66
C GLU A 148 14.14 16.71 33.22
N ASP A 149 13.27 16.17 32.36
CA ASP A 149 12.10 15.42 32.76
C ASP A 149 12.53 14.02 33.27
N GLU A 150 13.11 14.02 34.46
CA GLU A 150 13.42 12.86 35.30
C GLU A 150 12.13 12.22 35.85
N SER A 151 11.21 11.83 34.97
CA SER A 151 10.11 10.93 35.33
C SER A 151 10.48 9.51 34.93
N GLY A 152 11.06 8.79 35.88
CA GLY A 152 11.42 7.37 35.81
C GLY A 152 10.23 6.42 35.68
N TYR A 153 9.21 6.76 34.90
CA TYR A 153 8.24 5.79 34.41
C TYR A 153 8.93 4.93 33.37
N ARG A 154 9.43 3.79 33.84
CA ARG A 154 9.70 2.61 33.03
C ARG A 154 8.48 2.40 32.12
N ARG A 155 8.60 2.81 30.85
CA ARG A 155 7.61 2.58 29.80
C ARG A 155 7.41 1.07 29.74
N VAL A 156 6.41 0.58 30.45
CA VAL A 156 5.92 -0.78 30.28
C VAL A 156 5.39 -0.76 28.87
N TYR A 157 6.06 -1.47 27.96
CA TYR A 157 5.52 -1.75 26.63
C TYR A 157 4.27 -2.59 26.89
N THR A 158 3.14 -1.94 27.16
CA THR A 158 1.85 -2.57 26.97
C THR A 158 1.85 -2.97 25.52
N GLU A 159 1.65 -4.26 25.25
CA GLU A 159 1.45 -4.83 23.92
C GLU A 159 0.50 -3.89 23.17
N GLN A 160 1.06 -2.99 22.35
CA GLN A 160 0.26 -1.99 21.66
C GLN A 160 -0.44 -2.75 20.56
N ASP A 161 -1.73 -3.00 20.77
CA ASP A 161 -2.62 -3.53 19.76
C ASP A 161 -2.66 -2.52 18.60
N PHE A 162 -1.77 -2.70 17.62
CA PHE A 162 -1.86 -2.02 16.34
C PHE A 162 -2.90 -2.68 15.41
N SER A 163 -3.70 -3.58 15.97
CA SER A 163 -4.76 -4.29 15.29
C SER A 163 -5.77 -3.32 14.69
N GLY A 164 -5.77 -3.26 13.36
CA GLY A 164 -6.67 -2.40 12.59
C GLY A 164 -6.08 -1.07 12.12
N LEU A 165 -4.82 -0.73 12.40
CA LEU A 165 -4.16 0.35 11.66
C LEU A 165 -3.94 -0.09 10.21
N GLU A 166 -4.55 0.64 9.28
CA GLU A 166 -4.38 0.41 7.85
C GLU A 166 -3.99 1.69 7.11
N LEU A 167 -2.99 1.58 6.23
CA LEU A 167 -2.62 2.60 5.26
C LEU A 167 -2.84 2.07 3.85
N ARG A 168 -3.70 2.70 3.06
CA ARG A 168 -3.96 2.33 1.66
C ARG A 168 -3.34 3.35 0.73
N VAL A 169 -2.49 2.85 -0.15
CA VAL A 169 -1.75 3.63 -1.13
C VAL A 169 -2.21 3.24 -2.54
N GLY A 170 -2.77 4.21 -3.26
CA GLY A 170 -3.25 4.03 -4.62
C GLY A 170 -2.24 4.53 -5.64
N ILE A 171 -1.68 3.63 -6.44
CA ILE A 171 -0.76 3.96 -7.53
C ILE A 171 -1.49 3.88 -8.87
N VAL A 172 -1.49 4.98 -9.60
CA VAL A 172 -2.32 5.18 -10.80
C VAL A 172 -1.47 5.27 -12.05
N CYS A 173 -1.93 4.63 -13.13
CA CYS A 173 -1.51 4.99 -14.47
C CYS A 173 -2.71 5.00 -15.42
N ALA A 174 -2.49 5.26 -16.72
CA ALA A 174 -3.59 5.37 -17.68
C ALA A 174 -4.53 4.14 -17.70
N MET A 175 -3.98 2.93 -17.77
CA MET A 175 -4.76 1.69 -17.89
C MET A 175 -4.61 0.72 -16.71
N GLY A 176 -3.80 1.04 -15.70
CA GLY A 176 -3.63 0.20 -14.52
C GLY A 176 -2.86 -1.12 -14.73
N ARG A 177 -2.12 -1.28 -15.85
CA ARG A 177 -1.52 -2.58 -16.24
C ARG A 177 0.01 -2.61 -16.30
N HIS A 178 0.65 -1.45 -16.38
CA HIS A 178 2.09 -1.34 -16.69
C HIS A 178 2.81 -0.55 -15.60
N ARG A 179 2.95 0.76 -15.75
CA ARG A 179 3.70 1.64 -14.83
C ARG A 179 3.24 1.53 -13.38
N SER A 180 1.93 1.58 -13.12
CA SER A 180 1.39 1.48 -11.76
C SER A 180 1.65 0.13 -11.11
N VAL A 181 1.55 -0.95 -11.88
CA VAL A 181 1.83 -2.30 -11.40
C VAL A 181 3.32 -2.48 -11.12
N ALA A 182 4.17 -2.04 -12.05
CA ALA A 182 5.62 -2.09 -11.91
C ALA A 182 6.09 -1.35 -10.65
N MET A 183 5.56 -0.14 -10.42
CA MET A 183 5.88 0.65 -9.23
C MET A 183 5.44 -0.03 -7.93
N VAL A 184 4.23 -0.61 -7.89
CA VAL A 184 3.75 -1.33 -6.69
C VAL A 184 4.64 -2.55 -6.37
N GLU A 185 5.02 -3.31 -7.38
CA GLU A 185 5.91 -4.47 -7.25
C GLU A 185 7.32 -4.07 -6.77
N GLU A 186 7.81 -2.90 -7.19
CA GLU A 186 9.10 -2.39 -6.72
C GLU A 186 9.03 -1.90 -5.27
N LEU A 187 7.95 -1.21 -4.90
CA LEU A 187 7.73 -0.78 -3.51
C LEU A 187 7.52 -1.97 -2.57
N SER A 188 6.86 -3.05 -2.99
CA SER A 188 6.63 -4.22 -2.15
C SER A 188 7.89 -5.01 -1.84
N ARG A 189 8.94 -4.89 -2.66
CA ARG A 189 10.26 -5.50 -2.42
C ARG A 189 11.11 -4.72 -1.41
N MET A 190 10.72 -3.50 -1.07
CA MET A 190 11.42 -2.68 -0.08
C MET A 190 11.10 -3.13 1.34
N SER A 191 11.95 -2.72 2.28
CA SER A 191 11.73 -2.96 3.71
C SER A 191 10.74 -1.96 4.29
N TRP A 192 9.68 -2.48 4.92
CA TRP A 192 8.67 -1.72 5.66
C TRP A 192 8.62 -2.25 7.09
N THR A 193 9.52 -1.76 7.95
CA THR A 193 9.72 -2.30 9.30
C THR A 193 8.48 -2.07 10.16
N GLY A 194 8.00 -3.14 10.79
CA GLY A 194 6.83 -3.08 11.70
C GLY A 194 5.49 -3.00 10.99
N TRP A 195 5.41 -3.29 9.69
CA TRP A 195 4.17 -3.29 8.92
C TRP A 195 4.05 -4.55 8.07
N ASP A 196 2.84 -5.08 7.97
CA ASP A 196 2.49 -6.14 7.03
C ASP A 196 2.05 -5.54 5.68
N ILE A 197 2.52 -6.10 4.57
CA ILE A 197 2.34 -5.50 3.24
C ILE A 197 1.38 -6.35 2.42
N GLU A 198 0.31 -5.74 1.94
CA GLU A 198 -0.63 -6.39 1.02
C GLU A 198 -0.63 -5.71 -0.35
N VAL A 199 -0.28 -6.46 -1.38
CA VAL A 199 -0.22 -5.98 -2.76
C VAL A 199 -1.51 -6.35 -3.51
N ARG A 200 -2.14 -5.37 -4.16
CA ARG A 200 -3.34 -5.58 -4.98
C ARG A 200 -3.21 -4.93 -6.37
N HIS A 201 -3.59 -5.68 -7.39
CA HIS A 201 -3.64 -5.19 -8.78
C HIS A 201 -5.04 -5.25 -9.36
N GLN A 202 -5.70 -4.10 -9.42
CA GLN A 202 -7.12 -4.02 -9.79
C GLN A 202 -7.39 -4.40 -11.26
N ASP A 203 -6.44 -4.12 -12.16
CA ASP A 203 -6.68 -4.14 -13.61
C ASP A 203 -5.89 -5.20 -14.38
N ILE A 204 -5.18 -6.11 -13.70
CA ILE A 204 -4.42 -7.20 -14.35
C ILE A 204 -5.32 -8.37 -14.75
N ALA A 205 -6.30 -8.72 -13.91
CA ALA A 205 -7.15 -9.90 -14.10
C ALA A 205 -8.20 -9.77 -15.22
N LYS A 206 -8.41 -8.56 -15.75
CA LYS A 206 -9.32 -8.32 -16.88
C LYS A 206 -8.66 -8.84 -18.15
N LYS A 207 -8.83 -10.14 -18.42
CA LYS A 207 -8.51 -10.76 -19.70
C LYS A 207 -9.11 -9.87 -20.78
N ARG A 208 -8.29 -9.35 -21.71
CA ARG A 208 -8.81 -8.74 -22.93
C ARG A 208 -9.76 -9.80 -23.49
N ASN A 209 -11.06 -9.52 -23.52
CA ASN A 209 -12.00 -10.31 -24.29
C ASN A 209 -11.55 -10.16 -25.75
N SER A 210 -10.58 -10.98 -26.15
CA SER A 210 -10.44 -11.46 -27.51
C SER A 210 -11.61 -12.42 -27.74
N GLU A 211 -12.83 -11.92 -27.59
CA GLU A 211 -13.93 -12.44 -28.38
C GLU A 211 -13.50 -12.16 -29.81
N LYS A 212 -12.85 -13.17 -30.39
CA LYS A 212 -12.93 -13.42 -31.81
C LYS A 212 -14.42 -13.36 -32.12
N LYS A 213 -14.91 -12.19 -32.56
CA LYS A 213 -16.03 -12.15 -33.49
C LYS A 213 -15.57 -12.93 -34.71
N ALA A 214 -15.68 -14.26 -34.62
CA ALA A 214 -15.94 -15.12 -35.75
C ALA A 214 -17.35 -14.77 -36.24
N GLY A 215 -17.54 -13.53 -36.69
CA GLY A 215 -18.70 -13.12 -37.45
C GLY A 215 -18.62 -13.84 -38.77
N GLY A 216 -19.49 -14.82 -38.93
CA GLY A 216 -19.50 -15.75 -40.04
C GLY A 216 -19.37 -15.05 -41.38
N LYS A 217 -18.56 -15.65 -42.27
CA LYS A 217 -18.72 -15.49 -43.71
C LYS A 217 -20.10 -16.02 -44.08
N GLY A 218 -21.09 -15.14 -43.95
CA GLY A 218 -22.36 -15.24 -44.65
C GLY A 218 -22.06 -15.16 -46.13
N SER A 219 -21.89 -16.33 -46.73
CA SER A 219 -22.31 -16.61 -48.09
C SER A 219 -23.63 -15.90 -48.38
N ARG A 220 -23.60 -14.91 -49.27
CA ARG A 220 -24.69 -14.54 -50.19
C ARG A 220 -24.10 -13.67 -51.28
N GLY A 221 -24.19 -14.18 -52.50
CA GLY A 221 -23.45 -13.66 -53.64
C GLY A 221 -24.02 -12.37 -54.21
N THR A 222 -23.17 -11.71 -55.00
CA THR A 222 -23.63 -10.91 -56.13
C THR A 222 -22.72 -11.24 -57.31
N ARG A 223 -23.27 -12.10 -58.17
CA ARG A 223 -22.89 -12.28 -59.57
C ARG A 223 -23.02 -10.91 -60.26
N GLY A 224 -21.92 -10.38 -60.77
CA GLY A 224 -21.90 -9.19 -61.63
C GLY A 224 -20.57 -9.15 -62.38
N SER A 225 -20.44 -9.99 -63.40
CA SER A 225 -20.32 -9.53 -64.78
C SER A 225 -19.01 -8.78 -65.05
N PHE A 226 -17.91 -9.53 -65.17
CA PHE A 226 -16.68 -9.06 -65.79
C PHE A 226 -16.88 -9.16 -67.30
N ALA A 227 -17.38 -8.08 -67.90
CA ALA A 227 -17.45 -7.95 -69.35
C ALA A 227 -16.05 -7.59 -69.86
N SER A 228 -15.49 -8.53 -70.62
CA SER A 228 -14.36 -8.39 -71.53
C SER A 228 -14.62 -7.33 -72.61
N TYR A 229 -13.66 -6.44 -72.89
CA TYR A 229 -13.30 -5.89 -74.21
C TYR A 229 -11.91 -5.25 -74.05
N SER A 230 -10.87 -5.81 -74.66
CA SER A 230 -10.42 -5.65 -76.06
C SER A 230 -9.28 -4.64 -76.19
N THR A 231 -8.22 -5.16 -76.79
CA THR A 231 -7.00 -4.57 -77.34
C THR A 231 -7.21 -3.35 -78.23
N ASN A 232 -6.13 -2.56 -78.37
CA ASN A 232 -5.70 -1.65 -79.45
C ASN A 232 -5.18 -0.34 -78.79
N THR A 233 -4.06 0.29 -79.11
CA THR A 233 -3.18 0.46 -80.30
C THR A 233 -1.94 1.22 -79.76
N ASP A 234 -0.69 0.89 -80.06
CA ASP A 234 0.12 1.28 -81.24
C ASP A 234 0.06 2.78 -81.65
N SER A 235 1.20 3.32 -82.11
CA SER A 235 1.59 4.74 -82.42
C SER A 235 2.39 5.41 -81.29
N GLU A 236 3.59 5.96 -81.46
CA GLU A 236 4.55 6.15 -82.57
C GLU A 236 5.97 6.26 -81.96
#